data_AF-A0A7S3B5K9-F1
#
_entry.id   AF-A0A7S3B5K9-F1
#
_cell.length_a   1.000
_cell.length_b   1.000
_cell.length_c   1.000
_cell.angle_alpha   90.00
_cell.angle_beta   90.00
_cell.angle_gamma   90.00
#
_symmetry.space_group_name_H-M   'P 1'
#
loop_
_entity.id
_entity.type
_entity.pdbx_description
1 polymer ?
#
loop_
_entity_poly.entity_id
_entity_poly.type
_entity_poly.pdbx_seq_one_letter_code
_entity_poly.pdbx_strand_id
1 'polypeptide(L)'
;MVDAVVWQDSEGVWRAALDTSAIEGGSKLADSPALASFRRERKWGTFSTLDACNYALNVYEDGDVLSVVTDCSPHGTHVAGIVAAHHPGGDGALDGVAPGAQIVSLKIGDQRMGSMETGCGLYRALKAAVDNKCDLVNMSYGEPTSESNHGRFVQLAGELVNKHGIIFVSSAGNNGPGLSTVGAPGGSSSPILGIGAWVNPDMAAESHSVIEAETCGGRQYTWSSRGPTFDGDVGVDISAPGGAIAPVPEWTLNAKQLMNGTSMSSPNACGGMALLVGALKASGMPVTPARVRRAVLNTATQLSDLPHADQRLTAGRGLVDVSGAWDYLVSNEAADVPDVRYEVSVSYSNSR
;
A
#
# COMPACT_ATOMS: atom_id res chain seq x y z
N MET A 1 -22.67 24.73 1.78
CA MET A 1 -22.02 24.81 3.11
C MET A 1 -22.57 23.63 3.89
N VAL A 2 -21.72 22.88 4.58
CA VAL A 2 -22.13 21.72 5.40
C VAL A 2 -21.93 22.13 6.85
N ASP A 3 -22.99 22.06 7.65
CA ASP A 3 -22.91 22.29 9.08
C ASP A 3 -22.67 20.97 9.81
N ALA A 4 -21.97 21.02 10.94
CA ALA A 4 -21.67 19.84 11.73
C ALA A 4 -22.01 20.08 13.20
N VAL A 5 -22.60 19.08 13.85
CA VAL A 5 -22.83 19.10 15.29
C VAL A 5 -22.23 17.85 15.90
N VAL A 6 -21.48 18.04 16.99
CA VAL A 6 -20.87 16.98 17.79
C VAL A 6 -21.48 17.04 19.18
N TRP A 7 -21.88 15.89 19.72
CA TRP A 7 -22.44 15.79 21.06
C TRP A 7 -22.16 14.41 21.66
N GLN A 8 -22.33 14.28 22.97
CA GLN A 8 -22.27 12.99 23.65
C GLN A 8 -23.69 12.47 23.89
N ASP A 9 -23.97 11.23 23.50
CA ASP A 9 -25.25 10.60 23.78
C ASP A 9 -25.38 10.13 25.23
N SER A 10 -26.56 9.63 25.60
CA SER A 10 -26.86 9.13 26.95
C SER A 10 -25.99 7.95 27.39
N GLU A 11 -25.33 7.26 26.46
CA GLU A 11 -24.43 6.15 26.72
C GLU A 11 -22.95 6.61 26.81
N GLY A 12 -22.71 7.92 26.75
CA GLY A 12 -21.36 8.48 26.79
C GLY A 12 -20.63 8.40 25.45
N VAL A 13 -21.31 8.10 24.34
CA VAL A 13 -20.68 7.98 23.02
C VAL A 13 -20.70 9.32 22.31
N TRP A 14 -19.53 9.73 21.81
CA TRP A 14 -19.44 10.86 20.90
C TRP A 14 -20.12 10.55 19.57
N ARG A 15 -21.11 11.39 19.24
CA ARG A 15 -21.90 11.39 18.01
C ARG A 15 -21.61 12.66 17.23
N ALA A 16 -21.65 12.54 15.91
CA ALA A 16 -21.61 13.66 15.02
C ALA A 16 -22.61 13.49 13.87
N ALA A 17 -23.22 14.59 13.46
CA ALA A 17 -24.11 14.65 12.30
C ALA A 17 -23.66 15.78 11.38
N LEU A 18 -23.72 15.54 10.08
CA LEU A 18 -23.45 16.52 9.03
C LEU A 18 -24.76 16.94 8.37
N ASP A 19 -25.04 18.23 8.30
CA ASP A 19 -26.18 18.78 7.57
C ASP A 19 -25.85 18.85 6.07
N THR A 20 -26.41 17.92 5.32
CA THR A 20 -26.29 17.87 3.84
C THR A 20 -27.51 18.46 3.14
N SER A 21 -28.47 19.03 3.88
CA SER A 21 -29.74 19.53 3.34
C SER A 21 -29.55 20.61 2.26
N ALA A 22 -28.51 21.44 2.38
CA ALA A 22 -28.14 22.45 1.39
C ALA A 22 -27.65 21.86 0.06
N ILE A 23 -27.29 20.57 0.01
CA ILE A 23 -26.79 19.87 -1.18
C ILE A 23 -27.93 19.05 -1.82
N GLU A 24 -28.69 18.27 -1.03
CA GLU A 24 -29.76 17.39 -1.55
C GLU A 24 -31.16 18.01 -1.57
N GLY A 25 -31.37 19.21 -1.02
CA GLY A 25 -32.71 19.80 -0.89
C GLY A 25 -33.50 19.22 0.28
N GLY A 26 -32.82 18.95 1.39
CA GLY A 26 -33.39 18.40 2.63
C GLY A 26 -33.99 19.45 3.58
N SER A 27 -34.69 18.97 4.62
CA SER A 27 -35.55 19.83 5.45
C SER A 27 -34.85 20.44 6.67
N LYS A 28 -34.02 19.68 7.42
CA LYS A 28 -33.32 20.11 8.66
C LYS A 28 -32.15 19.17 9.04
N LEU A 29 -31.13 19.67 9.76
CA LEU A 29 -30.06 18.88 10.40
C LEU A 29 -30.55 17.69 11.24
N ALA A 30 -31.73 17.79 11.86
CA ALA A 30 -32.28 16.73 12.71
C ALA A 30 -32.56 15.41 11.95
N ASP A 31 -32.67 15.49 10.62
CA ASP A 31 -32.89 14.33 9.75
C ASP A 31 -31.57 13.64 9.37
N SER A 32 -30.42 14.27 9.65
CA SER A 32 -29.09 13.73 9.34
C SER A 32 -28.73 12.54 10.25
N PRO A 33 -28.04 11.52 9.70
CA PRO A 33 -27.64 10.36 10.49
C PRO A 33 -26.65 10.75 11.59
N ALA A 34 -26.93 10.33 12.83
CA ALA A 34 -26.02 10.47 13.96
C ALA A 34 -24.97 9.35 13.94
N LEU A 35 -23.77 9.67 13.47
CA LEU A 35 -22.67 8.70 13.34
C LEU A 35 -21.73 8.79 14.55
N ALA A 36 -21.29 7.64 15.04
CA ALA A 36 -20.14 7.57 15.95
C ALA A 36 -18.83 7.45 15.16
N SER A 37 -17.69 7.51 15.87
CA SER A 37 -16.39 7.22 15.26
C SER A 37 -16.41 5.90 14.49
N PHE A 38 -15.90 5.89 13.25
CA PHE A 38 -16.01 4.77 12.32
C PHE A 38 -15.47 3.45 12.91
N ARG A 39 -14.39 3.52 13.69
CA ARG A 39 -13.81 2.35 14.38
C ARG A 39 -14.81 1.62 15.28
N ARG A 40 -15.79 2.32 15.85
CA ARG A 40 -16.77 1.78 16.79
C ARG A 40 -17.93 1.08 16.08
N GLU A 41 -18.55 1.74 15.11
CA GLU A 41 -19.80 1.25 14.50
C GLU A 41 -19.68 0.87 13.02
N ARG A 42 -18.58 1.25 12.35
CA ARG A 42 -18.34 1.03 10.91
C ARG A 42 -19.49 1.55 10.02
N LYS A 43 -20.16 2.60 10.48
CA LYS A 43 -21.19 3.33 9.73
C LYS A 43 -20.60 4.53 9.02
N TRP A 44 -21.15 4.84 7.86
CA TRP A 44 -20.77 5.94 7.00
C TRP A 44 -22.04 6.65 6.52
N GLY A 45 -21.89 7.85 5.97
CA GLY A 45 -22.95 8.60 5.31
C GLY A 45 -22.53 9.00 3.89
N THR A 46 -23.46 9.53 3.11
CA THR A 46 -23.22 10.08 1.77
C THR A 46 -23.59 11.55 1.75
N PHE A 47 -22.80 12.39 1.09
CA PHE A 47 -23.13 13.81 0.97
C PHE A 47 -24.38 14.06 0.12
N SER A 48 -24.46 13.40 -1.03
CA SER A 48 -25.64 13.39 -1.87
C SER A 48 -25.65 12.17 -2.78
N THR A 49 -26.84 11.80 -3.23
CA THR A 49 -27.08 10.75 -4.22
C THR A 49 -26.43 11.10 -5.56
N LEU A 50 -26.38 12.39 -5.91
CA LEU A 50 -25.77 12.86 -7.16
C LEU A 50 -24.25 12.78 -7.11
N ASP A 51 -23.64 13.18 -5.99
CA ASP A 51 -22.18 13.18 -5.83
C ASP A 51 -21.63 11.77 -5.55
N ALA A 52 -22.45 10.88 -4.98
CA ALA A 52 -22.07 9.54 -4.52
C ALA A 52 -20.80 9.52 -3.64
N CYS A 53 -20.51 10.66 -2.98
CA CYS A 53 -19.32 10.82 -2.15
C CYS A 53 -19.65 10.40 -0.71
N ASN A 54 -19.03 9.30 -0.28
CA ASN A 54 -19.20 8.76 1.05
C ASN A 54 -18.23 9.41 2.04
N TYR A 55 -18.69 9.55 3.28
CA TYR A 55 -17.89 10.04 4.39
C TYR A 55 -18.02 9.15 5.63
N ALA A 56 -16.94 9.06 6.38
CA ALA A 56 -16.90 8.47 7.70
C ALA A 56 -16.46 9.54 8.71
N LEU A 57 -16.90 9.42 9.96
CA LEU A 57 -16.58 10.39 11.01
C LEU A 57 -15.67 9.76 12.06
N ASN A 58 -14.80 10.57 12.65
CA ASN A 58 -14.10 10.27 13.90
C ASN A 58 -14.13 11.50 14.79
N VAL A 59 -14.25 11.30 16.10
CA VAL A 59 -14.25 12.37 17.11
C VAL A 59 -13.04 12.19 18.01
N TYR A 60 -12.26 13.24 18.19
CA TYR A 60 -11.06 13.28 19.02
C TYR A 60 -11.16 14.39 20.08
N GLU A 61 -10.21 14.40 21.02
CA GLU A 61 -10.04 15.47 22.01
C GLU A 61 -11.34 15.78 22.76
N ASP A 62 -11.99 14.73 23.27
CA ASP A 62 -13.24 14.83 24.06
C ASP A 62 -14.33 15.70 23.40
N GLY A 63 -14.46 15.59 22.07
CA GLY A 63 -15.50 16.28 21.30
C GLY A 63 -15.02 17.55 20.59
N ASP A 64 -13.83 18.05 20.91
CA ASP A 64 -13.31 19.31 20.35
C ASP A 64 -12.89 19.20 18.88
N VAL A 65 -12.59 17.98 18.41
CA VAL A 65 -12.13 17.76 17.04
C VAL A 65 -12.99 16.72 16.32
N LEU A 66 -13.72 17.18 15.30
CA LEU A 66 -14.39 16.32 14.33
C LEU A 66 -13.50 16.09 13.10
N SER A 67 -13.21 14.83 12.81
CA SER A 67 -12.53 14.41 11.58
C SER A 67 -13.53 13.80 10.62
N VAL A 68 -13.81 14.54 9.54
CA VAL A 68 -14.59 14.05 8.40
C VAL A 68 -13.63 13.39 7.41
N VAL A 69 -13.79 12.10 7.22
CA VAL A 69 -12.94 11.28 6.35
C VAL A 69 -13.68 11.01 5.05
N THR A 70 -13.15 11.56 3.97
CA THR A 70 -13.55 11.32 2.59
C THR A 70 -12.36 10.82 1.80
N ASP A 71 -12.62 10.09 0.73
CA ASP A 71 -11.60 9.89 -0.28
C ASP A 71 -11.35 11.20 -1.07
N CYS A 72 -10.19 11.28 -1.72
CA CYS A 72 -9.81 12.44 -2.52
C CYS A 72 -9.32 12.04 -3.92
N SER A 73 -9.24 10.75 -4.18
CA SER A 73 -8.69 10.16 -5.39
C SER A 73 -9.16 8.71 -5.46
N PRO A 74 -9.46 8.17 -6.65
CA PRO A 74 -9.80 6.76 -6.81
C PRO A 74 -8.64 5.81 -6.50
N HIS A 75 -7.41 6.34 -6.46
CA HIS A 75 -6.18 5.57 -6.30
C HIS A 75 -6.17 4.71 -5.04
N GLY A 76 -6.57 5.26 -3.88
CA GLY A 76 -6.56 4.51 -2.62
C GLY A 76 -7.49 3.30 -2.63
N THR A 77 -8.68 3.45 -3.23
CA THR A 77 -9.65 2.36 -3.38
C THR A 77 -9.16 1.32 -4.37
N HIS A 78 -8.55 1.74 -5.48
CA HIS A 78 -7.94 0.84 -6.46
C HIS A 78 -6.81 0.00 -5.84
N VAL A 79 -5.91 0.65 -5.09
CA VAL A 79 -4.83 0.01 -4.34
C VAL A 79 -5.38 -0.99 -3.31
N ALA A 80 -6.38 -0.60 -2.51
CA ALA A 80 -7.00 -1.51 -1.54
C ALA A 80 -7.70 -2.70 -2.21
N GLY A 81 -8.32 -2.47 -3.37
CA GLY A 81 -8.98 -3.50 -4.16
C GLY A 81 -8.00 -4.57 -4.68
N ILE A 82 -6.81 -4.17 -5.15
CA ILE A 82 -5.76 -5.11 -5.55
C ILE A 82 -5.36 -6.02 -4.38
N VAL A 83 -5.29 -5.48 -3.16
CA VAL A 83 -4.93 -6.27 -1.97
C VAL A 83 -6.06 -7.23 -1.60
N ALA A 84 -7.28 -6.74 -1.40
CA ALA A 84 -8.30 -7.48 -0.66
C ALA A 84 -9.74 -7.25 -1.15
N ALA A 85 -9.96 -6.87 -2.42
CA ALA A 85 -11.31 -6.91 -2.96
C ALA A 85 -11.91 -8.32 -2.78
N HIS A 86 -13.18 -8.38 -2.41
CA HIS A 86 -13.89 -9.64 -2.25
C HIS A 86 -15.29 -9.51 -2.85
N HIS A 87 -15.62 -10.39 -3.79
CA HIS A 87 -16.87 -10.44 -4.52
C HIS A 87 -17.60 -11.75 -4.20
N PRO A 88 -18.44 -11.77 -3.15
CA PRO A 88 -19.17 -12.97 -2.76
C PRO A 88 -20.04 -13.51 -3.90
N GLY A 89 -19.94 -14.81 -4.17
CA GLY A 89 -20.71 -15.48 -5.23
C GLY A 89 -20.16 -15.30 -6.66
N GLY A 90 -19.03 -14.61 -6.82
CA GLY A 90 -18.26 -14.62 -8.07
C GLY A 90 -17.37 -15.86 -8.21
N ASP A 91 -16.69 -15.97 -9.34
CA ASP A 91 -15.69 -17.00 -9.65
C ASP A 91 -14.28 -16.67 -9.11
N GLY A 92 -14.14 -15.57 -8.37
CA GLY A 92 -12.88 -15.06 -7.86
C GLY A 92 -12.08 -14.21 -8.85
N ALA A 93 -12.56 -14.02 -10.09
CA ALA A 93 -11.82 -13.24 -11.11
C ALA A 93 -11.70 -11.74 -10.78
N LEU A 94 -12.58 -11.22 -9.92
CA LEU A 94 -12.59 -9.83 -9.47
C LEU A 94 -12.00 -9.65 -8.07
N ASP A 95 -11.58 -10.73 -7.43
CA ASP A 95 -11.04 -10.69 -6.08
C ASP A 95 -9.61 -10.11 -6.08
N GLY A 96 -9.26 -9.47 -4.96
CA GLY A 96 -7.89 -9.06 -4.70
C GLY A 96 -7.00 -10.26 -4.43
N VAL A 97 -5.70 -10.03 -4.28
CA VAL A 97 -4.74 -11.12 -4.03
C VAL A 97 -5.01 -11.84 -2.71
N ALA A 98 -5.48 -11.14 -1.68
CA ALA A 98 -5.82 -11.67 -0.36
C ALA A 98 -7.22 -11.20 0.11
N PRO A 99 -8.32 -11.77 -0.41
CA PRO A 99 -9.70 -11.31 -0.12
C PRO A 99 -10.12 -11.44 1.35
N GLY A 100 -9.47 -12.32 2.11
CA GLY A 100 -9.70 -12.48 3.54
C GLY A 100 -8.99 -11.45 4.43
N ALA A 101 -8.15 -10.58 3.85
CA ALA A 101 -7.44 -9.56 4.60
C ALA A 101 -8.36 -8.39 4.98
N GLN A 102 -8.15 -7.82 6.16
CA GLN A 102 -8.85 -6.61 6.60
C GLN A 102 -8.05 -5.37 6.22
N ILE A 103 -8.73 -4.34 5.69
CA ILE A 103 -8.10 -3.08 5.27
C ILE A 103 -8.31 -1.99 6.33
N VAL A 104 -7.23 -1.31 6.69
CA VAL A 104 -7.25 -0.06 7.47
C VAL A 104 -6.77 1.06 6.55
N SER A 105 -7.70 1.89 6.08
CA SER A 105 -7.37 3.04 5.22
C SER A 105 -6.85 4.20 6.07
N LEU A 106 -5.63 4.64 5.78
CA LEU A 106 -4.95 5.73 6.47
C LEU A 106 -4.59 6.83 5.46
N LYS A 107 -5.46 7.84 5.35
CA LYS A 107 -5.27 8.96 4.42
C LYS A 107 -4.12 9.85 4.89
N ILE A 108 -3.02 9.86 4.14
CA ILE A 108 -1.84 10.71 4.38
C ILE A 108 -1.86 12.01 3.55
N GLY A 109 -2.62 12.02 2.46
CA GLY A 109 -2.73 13.13 1.52
C GLY A 109 -3.63 14.25 2.03
N ASP A 110 -3.18 15.50 1.87
CA ASP A 110 -3.90 16.70 2.24
C ASP A 110 -4.59 17.32 1.00
N GLN A 111 -5.92 17.35 1.01
CA GLN A 111 -6.71 17.93 -0.09
C GLN A 111 -6.41 19.41 -0.31
N ARG A 112 -5.98 20.14 0.71
CA ARG A 112 -5.61 21.57 0.60
C ARG A 112 -4.33 21.77 -0.23
N MET A 113 -3.56 20.69 -0.42
CA MET A 113 -2.34 20.65 -1.21
C MET A 113 -2.48 19.71 -2.42
N GLY A 114 -3.70 19.52 -2.94
CA GLY A 114 -3.92 18.68 -4.11
C GLY A 114 -3.63 17.19 -3.86
N SER A 115 -3.87 16.70 -2.64
CA SER A 115 -3.63 15.33 -2.16
C SER A 115 -2.18 14.94 -1.85
N MET A 116 -1.24 15.88 -1.90
CA MET A 116 0.15 15.67 -1.46
C MET A 116 0.21 15.24 0.02
N GLU A 117 1.07 14.28 0.32
CA GLU A 117 1.29 13.82 1.68
C GLU A 117 1.93 14.90 2.55
N THR A 118 1.71 14.77 3.85
CA THR A 118 2.35 15.63 4.85
C THR A 118 3.17 14.79 5.81
N GLY A 119 4.28 15.33 6.32
CA GLY A 119 5.03 14.68 7.39
C GLY A 119 4.13 14.32 8.59
N CYS A 120 3.22 15.22 8.97
CA CYS A 120 2.23 14.97 10.02
C CYS A 120 1.29 13.80 9.70
N GLY A 121 0.76 13.74 8.47
CA GLY A 121 -0.09 12.64 8.00
C GLY A 121 0.65 11.31 8.02
N LEU A 122 1.88 11.28 7.53
CA LEU A 122 2.77 10.13 7.56
C LEU A 122 3.01 9.61 8.98
N TYR A 123 3.40 10.49 9.92
CA TYR A 123 3.65 10.08 11.31
C TYR A 123 2.40 9.56 12.02
N ARG A 124 1.25 10.20 11.78
CA ARG A 124 -0.05 9.75 12.32
C ARG A 124 -0.45 8.40 11.73
N ALA A 125 -0.20 8.16 10.44
CA ALA A 125 -0.46 6.88 9.81
C ALA A 125 0.41 5.75 10.39
N LEU A 126 1.71 5.98 10.59
CA LEU A 126 2.58 4.98 11.25
C LEU A 126 2.07 4.63 12.65
N LYS A 127 1.70 5.64 13.46
CA LYS A 127 1.10 5.41 14.78
C LYS A 127 -0.21 4.63 14.67
N ALA A 128 -1.09 5.00 13.75
CA ALA A 128 -2.38 4.34 13.57
C ALA A 128 -2.21 2.88 13.13
N ALA A 129 -1.20 2.55 12.33
CA ALA A 129 -0.88 1.17 11.96
C ALA A 129 -0.53 0.31 13.19
N VAL A 130 0.27 0.86 14.11
CA VAL A 130 0.59 0.21 15.40
C VAL A 130 -0.65 0.07 16.29
N ASP A 131 -1.43 1.14 16.44
CA ASP A 131 -2.62 1.16 17.30
C ASP A 131 -3.73 0.20 16.82
N ASN A 132 -3.75 -0.10 15.52
CA ASN A 132 -4.65 -1.08 14.91
C ASN A 132 -4.04 -2.48 14.78
N LYS A 133 -2.79 -2.67 15.22
CA LYS A 133 -2.06 -3.95 15.15
C LYS A 133 -2.02 -4.52 13.73
N CYS A 134 -1.77 -3.66 12.75
CA CYS A 134 -1.64 -4.07 11.35
C CYS A 134 -0.43 -5.00 11.20
N ASP A 135 -0.57 -6.07 10.41
CA ASP A 135 0.54 -6.97 10.09
C ASP A 135 1.42 -6.44 8.95
N LEU A 136 0.79 -5.76 7.98
CA LEU A 136 1.44 -5.17 6.81
C LEU A 136 0.99 -3.73 6.61
N VAL A 137 1.87 -2.94 6.01
CA VAL A 137 1.60 -1.60 5.48
C VAL A 137 1.98 -1.59 4.01
N ASN A 138 1.08 -1.08 3.18
CA ASN A 138 1.37 -0.75 1.79
C ASN A 138 1.36 0.77 1.62
N MET A 139 2.46 1.33 1.13
CA MET A 139 2.56 2.75 0.77
C MET A 139 2.85 2.91 -0.71
N SER A 140 1.78 3.09 -1.49
CA SER A 140 1.85 3.35 -2.93
C SER A 140 2.03 4.85 -3.23
N TYR A 141 2.85 5.55 -2.45
CA TYR A 141 3.07 6.99 -2.51
C TYR A 141 4.54 7.29 -2.20
N GLY A 142 5.13 8.28 -2.87
CA GLY A 142 6.51 8.67 -2.62
C GLY A 142 6.97 9.79 -3.53
N GLU A 143 8.14 10.35 -3.20
CA GLU A 143 8.74 11.49 -3.87
C GLU A 143 10.20 11.17 -4.26
N PRO A 144 10.77 11.83 -5.28
CA PRO A 144 12.20 11.74 -5.57
C PRO A 144 13.03 12.18 -4.36
N THR A 145 14.15 11.48 -4.10
CA THR A 145 15.09 11.86 -3.04
C THR A 145 16.52 11.71 -3.53
N SER A 146 17.42 12.58 -3.05
CA SER A 146 18.87 12.37 -3.13
C SER A 146 19.45 11.75 -1.85
N GLU A 147 18.69 11.78 -0.76
CA GLU A 147 19.09 11.25 0.54
C GLU A 147 18.53 9.82 0.70
N SER A 148 19.43 8.86 0.88
CA SER A 148 19.10 7.44 1.11
C SER A 148 19.25 7.10 2.60
N ASN A 149 18.35 6.28 3.12
CA ASN A 149 18.34 5.83 4.52
C ASN A 149 18.38 6.94 5.59
N HIS A 150 17.90 8.14 5.25
CA HIS A 150 17.98 9.31 6.11
C HIS A 150 16.60 9.89 6.46
N GLY A 151 16.53 10.56 7.61
CA GLY A 151 15.36 11.34 8.02
C GLY A 151 14.45 10.65 9.03
N ARG A 152 13.61 11.45 9.70
CA ARG A 152 12.78 10.99 10.83
C ARG A 152 11.74 9.96 10.41
N PHE A 153 11.17 10.09 9.21
CA PHE A 153 10.22 9.10 8.70
C PHE A 153 10.87 7.72 8.52
N VAL A 154 12.07 7.66 7.93
CA VAL A 154 12.81 6.39 7.74
C VAL A 154 13.14 5.73 9.08
N GLN A 155 13.53 6.52 10.08
CA GLN A 155 13.75 6.01 11.45
C GLN A 155 12.47 5.39 12.03
N LEU A 156 11.34 6.10 11.92
CA LEU A 156 10.05 5.61 12.45
C LEU A 156 9.52 4.41 11.67
N ALA A 157 9.73 4.35 10.35
CA ALA A 157 9.43 3.16 9.55
C ALA A 157 10.33 1.99 9.96
N GLY A 158 11.60 2.25 10.27
CA GLY A 158 12.51 1.27 10.86
C GLY A 158 12.01 0.77 12.23
N GLU A 159 11.53 1.65 13.10
CA GLU A 159 10.92 1.25 14.38
C GLU A 159 9.64 0.43 14.16
N LEU A 160 8.79 0.82 13.22
CA LEU A 160 7.58 0.08 12.85
C LEU A 160 7.90 -1.38 12.47
N VAL A 161 8.91 -1.57 11.62
CA VAL A 161 9.34 -2.90 11.15
C VAL A 161 10.04 -3.67 12.26
N ASN A 162 11.07 -3.08 12.87
CA ASN A 162 11.97 -3.80 13.77
C ASN A 162 11.36 -4.03 15.16
N LYS A 163 10.57 -3.07 15.68
CA LYS A 163 10.02 -3.13 17.05
C LYS A 163 8.59 -3.66 17.09
N HIS A 164 7.77 -3.30 16.10
CA HIS A 164 6.36 -3.70 16.06
C HIS A 164 6.10 -4.90 15.15
N GLY A 165 7.11 -5.38 14.40
CA GLY A 165 6.98 -6.57 13.57
C GLY A 165 6.10 -6.38 12.34
N ILE A 166 5.85 -5.14 11.93
CA ILE A 166 4.97 -4.81 10.79
C ILE A 166 5.77 -4.85 9.51
N ILE A 167 5.30 -5.60 8.50
CA ILE A 167 5.95 -5.66 7.19
C ILE A 167 5.61 -4.40 6.41
N PHE A 168 6.61 -3.65 5.98
CA PHE A 168 6.41 -2.41 5.22
C PHE A 168 6.76 -2.63 3.75
N VAL A 169 5.76 -2.49 2.88
CA VAL A 169 5.87 -2.56 1.43
C VAL A 169 5.59 -1.19 0.82
N SER A 170 6.40 -0.78 -0.15
CA SER A 170 6.23 0.50 -0.83
C SER A 170 6.62 0.42 -2.30
N SER A 171 5.98 1.23 -3.13
CA SER A 171 6.36 1.38 -4.54
C SER A 171 7.77 1.96 -4.68
N ALA A 172 8.56 1.44 -5.64
CA ALA A 172 9.91 1.93 -5.91
C ALA A 172 9.95 3.31 -6.61
N GLY A 173 8.88 3.69 -7.31
CA GLY A 173 8.76 4.95 -8.04
C GLY A 173 8.55 4.77 -9.54
N ASN A 174 8.12 5.85 -10.21
CA ASN A 174 7.78 5.86 -11.64
C ASN A 174 8.68 6.83 -12.45
N ASN A 175 9.92 7.05 -12.02
CA ASN A 175 10.84 8.03 -12.61
C ASN A 175 11.93 7.39 -13.49
N GLY A 176 11.75 6.12 -13.90
CA GLY A 176 12.64 5.44 -14.83
C GLY A 176 12.60 6.02 -16.25
N PRO A 177 13.40 5.51 -17.20
CA PRO A 177 14.26 4.32 -17.13
C PRO A 177 15.70 4.59 -16.64
N GLY A 178 16.02 5.83 -16.25
CA GLY A 178 17.35 6.19 -15.74
C GLY A 178 17.73 5.39 -14.49
N LEU A 179 19.02 5.14 -14.31
CA LEU A 179 19.55 4.63 -13.03
C LEU A 179 19.41 5.70 -11.94
N SER A 180 19.38 5.27 -10.67
CA SER A 180 19.24 6.16 -9.52
C SER A 180 17.99 7.01 -9.53
N THR A 181 16.88 6.40 -9.96
CA THR A 181 15.57 7.03 -10.05
C THR A 181 14.59 6.54 -8.98
N VAL A 182 15.03 5.62 -8.12
CA VAL A 182 14.27 5.15 -6.95
C VAL A 182 14.01 6.30 -5.98
N GLY A 183 12.75 6.39 -5.52
CA GLY A 183 12.29 7.48 -4.65
C GLY A 183 12.18 7.07 -3.18
N ALA A 184 11.96 8.07 -2.33
CA ALA A 184 11.59 7.87 -0.94
C ALA A 184 10.07 7.63 -0.81
N PRO A 185 9.63 6.83 0.18
CA PRO A 185 10.48 6.06 1.09
C PRO A 185 10.85 4.67 0.52
N GLY A 186 10.13 4.18 -0.49
CA GLY A 186 10.13 2.76 -0.84
C GLY A 186 11.42 2.21 -1.41
N GLY A 187 12.09 2.96 -2.29
CA GLY A 187 13.30 2.49 -2.93
C GLY A 187 14.59 3.02 -2.30
N SER A 188 14.51 3.86 -1.28
CA SER A 188 15.66 4.50 -0.63
C SER A 188 15.78 4.19 0.87
N SER A 189 14.94 3.30 1.40
CA SER A 189 14.90 2.96 2.82
C SER A 189 15.02 1.45 3.04
N SER A 190 16.14 1.00 3.59
CA SER A 190 16.42 -0.43 3.83
C SER A 190 15.42 -1.19 4.72
N PRO A 191 14.66 -0.58 5.66
CA PRO A 191 13.60 -1.30 6.38
C PRO A 191 12.40 -1.65 5.51
N ILE A 192 12.19 -0.95 4.41
CA ILE A 192 11.01 -1.05 3.54
C ILE A 192 11.33 -2.00 2.38
N LEU A 193 10.31 -2.72 1.90
CA LEU A 193 10.39 -3.51 0.68
C LEU A 193 10.00 -2.65 -0.52
N GLY A 194 10.97 -2.29 -1.35
CA GLY A 194 10.78 -1.50 -2.56
C GLY A 194 10.33 -2.36 -3.74
N ILE A 195 9.14 -2.08 -4.28
CA ILE A 195 8.50 -2.90 -5.32
C ILE A 195 8.54 -2.22 -6.69
N GLY A 196 9.17 -2.90 -7.66
CA GLY A 196 9.21 -2.50 -9.06
C GLY A 196 7.98 -2.99 -9.85
N ALA A 197 7.73 -2.37 -11.00
CA ALA A 197 6.59 -2.68 -11.86
C ALA A 197 6.94 -3.56 -13.05
N TRP A 198 6.39 -4.77 -13.07
CA TRP A 198 6.51 -5.73 -14.16
C TRP A 198 5.24 -5.79 -15.02
N VAL A 199 5.40 -6.07 -16.31
CA VAL A 199 4.30 -6.34 -17.24
C VAL A 199 4.58 -7.63 -18.00
N ASN A 200 3.64 -8.57 -17.96
CA ASN A 200 3.67 -9.77 -18.80
C ASN A 200 2.93 -9.51 -20.14
N PRO A 201 3.11 -10.37 -21.16
CA PRO A 201 2.50 -10.15 -22.46
C PRO A 201 0.98 -10.04 -22.46
N ASP A 202 0.29 -10.87 -21.66
CA ASP A 202 -1.17 -10.83 -21.57
C ASP A 202 -1.66 -9.52 -20.96
N MET A 203 -1.01 -9.04 -19.90
CA MET A 203 -1.30 -7.74 -19.30
C MET A 203 -0.98 -6.60 -20.25
N ALA A 204 0.13 -6.68 -21.00
CA ALA A 204 0.45 -5.68 -22.03
C ALA A 204 -0.61 -5.65 -23.13
N ALA A 205 -1.08 -6.82 -23.55
CA ALA A 205 -2.11 -6.98 -24.56
C ALA A 205 -3.40 -6.26 -24.17
N GLU A 206 -3.90 -6.57 -22.98
CA GLU A 206 -5.10 -5.97 -22.42
C GLU A 206 -4.91 -4.47 -22.14
N SER A 207 -3.76 -4.08 -21.56
CA SER A 207 -3.53 -2.70 -21.14
C SER A 207 -3.34 -1.71 -22.29
N HIS A 208 -2.91 -2.21 -23.45
CA HIS A 208 -2.66 -1.41 -24.65
C HIS A 208 -3.63 -1.73 -25.79
N SER A 209 -4.65 -2.55 -25.54
CA SER A 209 -5.66 -2.96 -26.51
C SER A 209 -5.07 -3.51 -27.81
N VAL A 210 -3.97 -4.28 -27.72
CA VAL A 210 -3.32 -4.87 -28.89
C VAL A 210 -3.92 -6.24 -29.22
N ILE A 211 -3.99 -6.55 -30.53
CA ILE A 211 -4.63 -7.77 -31.04
C ILE A 211 -3.83 -9.04 -30.70
N GLU A 212 -2.51 -8.92 -30.63
CA GLU A 212 -1.60 -10.01 -30.29
C GLU A 212 -0.67 -9.57 -29.15
N ALA A 213 -0.51 -10.46 -28.17
CA ALA A 213 0.44 -10.27 -27.08
C ALA A 213 1.87 -10.28 -27.63
N GLU A 214 2.76 -9.47 -27.03
CA GLU A 214 4.18 -9.50 -27.37
C GLU A 214 4.75 -10.91 -27.16
N THR A 215 5.69 -11.35 -27.99
CA THR A 215 6.33 -12.67 -27.88
C THR A 215 7.48 -12.72 -26.87
N CYS A 216 7.83 -11.58 -26.24
CA CYS A 216 8.84 -11.54 -25.18
C CYS A 216 8.28 -12.08 -23.85
N GLY A 217 9.11 -12.61 -22.95
CA GLY A 217 8.66 -13.24 -21.68
C GLY A 217 8.07 -12.28 -20.63
N GLY A 218 7.70 -11.07 -21.04
CA GLY A 218 7.41 -9.92 -20.19
C GLY A 218 8.63 -9.02 -19.99
N ARG A 219 8.40 -7.82 -19.45
CA ARG A 219 9.46 -6.87 -19.14
C ARG A 219 9.08 -5.99 -17.95
N GLN A 220 10.08 -5.32 -17.36
CA GLN A 220 9.81 -4.22 -16.45
C GLN A 220 9.18 -3.07 -17.23
N TYR A 221 8.19 -2.38 -16.65
CA TYR A 221 7.72 -1.12 -17.22
C TYR A 221 8.89 -0.14 -17.38
N THR A 222 8.93 0.57 -18.51
CA THR A 222 10.04 1.47 -18.85
C THR A 222 10.18 2.63 -17.87
N TRP A 223 9.05 3.12 -17.34
CA TRP A 223 9.02 4.17 -16.33
C TRP A 223 9.23 3.66 -14.90
N SER A 224 9.28 2.35 -14.65
CA SER A 224 9.60 1.85 -13.30
C SER A 224 10.98 2.36 -12.90
N SER A 225 11.04 3.02 -11.74
CA SER A 225 12.30 3.50 -11.18
C SER A 225 13.30 2.35 -11.01
N ARG A 226 14.58 2.68 -11.15
CA ARG A 226 15.71 1.74 -11.10
C ARG A 226 16.76 2.21 -10.12
N GLY A 227 17.41 1.24 -9.49
CA GLY A 227 18.61 1.47 -8.71
C GLY A 227 19.82 1.87 -9.57
N PRO A 228 21.00 1.95 -8.95
CA PRO A 228 21.21 1.91 -7.50
C PRO A 228 20.70 3.21 -6.87
N THR A 229 20.40 3.20 -5.57
CA THR A 229 20.24 4.43 -4.77
C THR A 229 21.54 5.24 -4.73
N PHE A 230 21.46 6.46 -4.19
CA PHE A 230 22.63 7.34 -4.05
C PHE A 230 23.69 6.81 -3.07
N ASP A 231 23.31 5.93 -2.13
CA ASP A 231 24.24 5.23 -1.22
C ASP A 231 24.74 3.88 -1.77
N GLY A 232 24.35 3.51 -3.01
CA GLY A 232 24.80 2.30 -3.69
C GLY A 232 23.99 1.04 -3.40
N ASP A 233 22.91 1.13 -2.61
CA ASP A 233 21.93 0.05 -2.46
C ASP A 233 21.21 -0.22 -3.80
N VAL A 234 20.65 -1.42 -3.95
CA VAL A 234 19.92 -1.82 -5.16
C VAL A 234 18.63 -1.03 -5.30
N GLY A 235 18.00 -0.65 -4.19
CA GLY A 235 16.77 0.14 -4.11
C GLY A 235 15.48 -0.61 -4.48
N VAL A 236 15.49 -1.40 -5.56
CA VAL A 236 14.37 -2.31 -5.89
C VAL A 236 14.66 -3.69 -5.27
N ASP A 237 13.80 -4.13 -4.37
CA ASP A 237 13.95 -5.43 -3.70
C ASP A 237 13.41 -6.58 -4.58
N ILE A 238 12.22 -6.42 -5.14
CA ILE A 238 11.52 -7.35 -6.05
C ILE A 238 10.61 -6.57 -6.99
N SER A 239 10.11 -7.25 -8.03
CA SER A 239 9.04 -6.75 -8.89
C SER A 239 7.74 -7.51 -8.69
N ALA A 240 6.62 -6.84 -9.00
CA ALA A 240 5.29 -7.43 -9.05
C ALA A 240 4.50 -6.85 -10.24
N PRO A 241 3.41 -7.51 -10.68
CA PRO A 241 2.57 -7.02 -11.77
C PRO A 241 2.13 -5.57 -11.54
N GLY A 242 2.42 -4.69 -12.50
CA GLY A 242 2.25 -3.24 -12.36
C GLY A 242 1.03 -2.65 -13.03
N GLY A 243 0.22 -3.46 -13.71
CA GLY A 243 -1.10 -3.09 -14.20
C GLY A 243 -2.18 -3.90 -13.48
N ALA A 244 -3.32 -3.29 -13.19
CA ALA A 244 -4.47 -3.99 -12.61
C ALA A 244 -5.79 -3.32 -12.98
N ILE A 245 -6.81 -4.15 -13.22
CA ILE A 245 -8.21 -3.75 -13.26
C ILE A 245 -8.76 -3.97 -11.86
N ALA A 246 -9.04 -2.90 -11.12
CA ALA A 246 -9.51 -2.99 -9.74
C ALA A 246 -10.65 -1.98 -9.47
N PRO A 247 -11.43 -2.19 -8.39
CA PRO A 247 -12.52 -1.30 -8.02
C PRO A 247 -12.08 0.15 -7.81
N VAL A 248 -12.96 1.09 -8.15
CA VAL A 248 -12.79 2.52 -7.85
C VAL A 248 -14.04 3.06 -7.14
N PRO A 249 -13.98 4.21 -6.47
CA PRO A 249 -15.14 4.77 -5.77
C PRO A 249 -16.30 5.08 -6.72
N GLU A 250 -17.54 4.97 -6.22
CA GLU A 250 -18.76 5.17 -7.02
C GLU A 250 -18.89 6.58 -7.60
N TRP A 251 -18.36 7.61 -6.93
CA TRP A 251 -18.36 8.98 -7.44
C TRP A 251 -17.55 9.16 -8.73
N THR A 252 -16.71 8.18 -9.10
CA THR A 252 -16.04 8.16 -10.40
C THR A 252 -16.96 7.76 -11.57
N LEU A 253 -18.22 7.40 -11.26
CA LEU A 253 -19.20 6.85 -12.20
C LEU A 253 -18.70 5.60 -12.93
N ASN A 254 -17.74 4.89 -12.34
CA ASN A 254 -17.19 3.64 -12.83
C ASN A 254 -17.12 2.63 -11.67
N ALA A 255 -17.33 1.35 -11.97
CA ALA A 255 -17.19 0.29 -10.96
C ALA A 255 -15.73 -0.14 -10.77
N LYS A 256 -14.94 -0.09 -11.85
CA LYS A 256 -13.55 -0.53 -11.90
C LYS A 256 -12.78 0.25 -12.95
N GLN A 257 -11.47 0.32 -12.79
CA GLN A 257 -10.59 1.02 -13.72
C GLN A 257 -9.29 0.23 -13.93
N LEU A 258 -8.78 0.25 -15.16
CA LEU A 258 -7.42 -0.16 -15.44
C LEU A 258 -6.46 0.97 -15.04
N MET A 259 -5.54 0.69 -14.11
CA MET A 259 -4.44 1.59 -13.76
C MET A 259 -3.12 0.85 -13.84
N ASN A 260 -2.05 1.58 -14.16
CA ASN A 260 -0.69 1.07 -14.13
C ASN A 260 0.23 2.00 -13.31
N GLY A 261 1.23 1.40 -12.68
CA GLY A 261 2.14 2.10 -11.76
C GLY A 261 2.87 1.13 -10.86
N THR A 262 4.03 1.52 -10.32
CA THR A 262 4.59 0.81 -9.15
C THR A 262 3.63 0.88 -7.96
N SER A 263 2.72 1.86 -7.97
CA SER A 263 1.58 1.95 -7.05
C SER A 263 0.61 0.76 -7.12
N MET A 264 0.55 0.01 -8.24
CA MET A 264 -0.28 -1.20 -8.41
C MET A 264 0.55 -2.47 -8.14
N SER A 265 1.86 -2.42 -8.40
CA SER A 265 2.79 -3.50 -8.02
C SER A 265 2.93 -3.67 -6.51
N SER A 266 3.06 -2.56 -5.78
CA SER A 266 3.18 -2.57 -4.32
C SER A 266 2.02 -3.31 -3.62
N PRO A 267 0.73 -3.02 -3.91
CA PRO A 267 -0.38 -3.75 -3.30
C PRO A 267 -0.48 -5.19 -3.81
N ASN A 268 -0.07 -5.49 -5.04
CA ASN A 268 -0.02 -6.88 -5.52
C ASN A 268 0.96 -7.71 -4.68
N ALA A 269 2.19 -7.20 -4.47
CA ALA A 269 3.17 -7.83 -3.59
C ALA A 269 2.68 -7.87 -2.13
N CYS A 270 2.06 -6.79 -1.63
CA CYS A 270 1.51 -6.72 -0.27
C CYS A 270 0.42 -7.78 -0.05
N GLY A 271 -0.49 -7.97 -1.01
CA GLY A 271 -1.52 -9.01 -0.95
C GLY A 271 -0.90 -10.41 -0.95
N GLY A 272 0.13 -10.65 -1.77
CA GLY A 272 0.87 -11.90 -1.74
C GLY A 272 1.53 -12.17 -0.37
N MET A 273 2.13 -11.14 0.24
CA MET A 273 2.67 -11.23 1.59
C MET A 273 1.58 -11.40 2.66
N ALA A 274 0.38 -10.83 2.45
CA ALA A 274 -0.76 -11.04 3.34
C ALA A 274 -1.23 -12.50 3.35
N LEU A 275 -1.21 -13.18 2.20
CA LEU A 275 -1.45 -14.63 2.12
C LEU A 275 -0.41 -15.41 2.93
N LEU A 276 0.89 -15.08 2.80
CA LEU A 276 1.97 -15.71 3.57
C LEU A 276 1.78 -15.50 5.08
N VAL A 277 1.46 -14.28 5.50
CA VAL A 277 1.18 -13.97 6.91
C VAL A 277 -0.03 -14.76 7.42
N GLY A 278 -1.10 -14.84 6.63
CA GLY A 278 -2.27 -15.66 6.96
C GLY A 278 -1.91 -17.14 7.15
N ALA A 279 -1.13 -17.70 6.23
CA ALA A 279 -0.68 -19.09 6.28
C ALA A 279 0.26 -19.37 7.48
N LEU A 280 1.20 -18.47 7.77
CA LEU A 280 2.08 -18.55 8.94
C LEU A 280 1.27 -18.54 10.25
N LYS A 281 0.30 -17.61 10.38
CA LYS A 281 -0.59 -17.55 11.55
C LYS A 281 -1.43 -18.82 11.70
N ALA A 282 -1.99 -19.32 10.60
CA ALA A 282 -2.80 -20.54 10.61
C ALA A 282 -1.98 -21.79 10.98
N SER A 283 -0.70 -21.81 10.63
CA SER A 283 0.21 -22.92 10.92
C SER A 283 0.92 -22.80 12.28
N GLY A 284 0.68 -21.73 13.03
CA GLY A 284 1.34 -21.48 14.32
C GLY A 284 2.82 -21.09 14.21
N MET A 285 3.30 -20.77 13.00
CA MET A 285 4.67 -20.30 12.78
C MET A 285 4.78 -18.81 13.14
N PRO A 286 5.90 -18.37 13.74
CA PRO A 286 6.07 -16.97 14.08
C PRO A 286 6.14 -16.11 12.82
N VAL A 287 5.39 -15.00 12.84
CA VAL A 287 5.41 -13.99 11.79
C VAL A 287 6.42 -12.93 12.18
N THR A 288 7.50 -12.80 11.40
CA THR A 288 8.48 -11.73 11.55
C THR A 288 8.78 -11.09 10.20
N PRO A 289 9.04 -9.77 10.14
CA PRO A 289 9.41 -9.12 8.89
C PRO A 289 10.65 -9.74 8.24
N ALA A 290 11.66 -10.11 9.05
CA ALA A 290 12.88 -10.74 8.56
C ALA A 290 12.59 -12.08 7.85
N ARG A 291 11.71 -12.91 8.42
CA ARG A 291 11.31 -14.21 7.85
C ARG A 291 10.60 -14.05 6.51
N VAL A 292 9.57 -13.20 6.47
CA VAL A 292 8.78 -12.97 5.24
C VAL A 292 9.65 -12.31 4.16
N ARG A 293 10.45 -11.29 4.52
CA ARG A 293 11.42 -10.66 3.61
C ARG A 293 12.38 -11.70 3.03
N ARG A 294 13.01 -12.53 3.87
CA ARG A 294 13.94 -13.57 3.43
C ARG A 294 13.28 -14.56 2.45
N ALA A 295 12.09 -15.05 2.77
CA ALA A 295 11.37 -15.99 1.92
C ALA A 295 11.09 -15.37 0.54
N VAL A 296 10.44 -14.21 0.51
CA VAL A 296 10.07 -13.52 -0.73
C VAL A 296 11.28 -13.17 -1.60
N LEU A 297 12.38 -12.67 -0.99
CA LEU A 297 13.57 -12.28 -1.74
C LEU A 297 14.37 -13.47 -2.30
N ASN A 298 14.32 -14.63 -1.65
CA ASN A 298 15.09 -15.81 -2.07
C ASN A 298 14.35 -16.68 -3.08
N THR A 299 13.02 -16.56 -3.17
CA THR A 299 12.19 -17.37 -4.06
C THR A 299 11.69 -16.61 -5.28
N ALA A 300 11.96 -15.30 -5.36
CA ALA A 300 11.56 -14.48 -6.51
C ALA A 300 12.08 -15.07 -7.84
N THR A 301 11.17 -15.19 -8.80
CA THR A 301 11.43 -15.78 -10.11
C THR A 301 12.38 -14.87 -10.90
N GLN A 302 13.53 -15.42 -11.28
CA GLN A 302 14.47 -14.70 -12.14
C GLN A 302 13.87 -14.50 -13.53
N LEU A 303 13.94 -13.27 -14.01
CA LEU A 303 13.49 -12.81 -15.32
C LEU A 303 14.63 -12.98 -16.33
N SER A 304 14.46 -13.78 -17.38
CA SER A 304 15.57 -14.39 -18.14
C SER A 304 16.25 -13.54 -19.22
N ASP A 305 15.86 -12.27 -19.40
CA ASP A 305 16.11 -11.59 -20.69
C ASP A 305 17.12 -10.43 -20.62
N LEU A 306 17.74 -10.18 -19.46
CA LEU A 306 18.77 -9.14 -19.26
C LEU A 306 20.03 -9.70 -18.56
N PRO A 307 21.22 -9.10 -18.76
CA PRO A 307 22.38 -9.39 -17.94
C PRO A 307 22.04 -9.25 -16.45
N HIS A 308 22.52 -10.17 -15.60
CA HIS A 308 22.14 -10.23 -14.19
C HIS A 308 22.34 -8.91 -13.41
N ALA A 309 23.36 -8.11 -13.75
CA ALA A 309 23.59 -6.82 -13.09
C ALA A 309 22.50 -5.80 -13.41
N ASP A 310 22.12 -5.66 -14.69
CA ASP A 310 21.07 -4.75 -15.14
C ASP A 310 19.70 -5.19 -14.62
N GLN A 311 19.49 -6.50 -14.54
CA GLN A 311 18.30 -7.09 -13.97
C GLN A 311 18.15 -6.78 -12.48
N ARG A 312 19.23 -6.89 -11.69
CA ARG A 312 19.20 -6.61 -10.25
C ARG A 312 18.81 -5.15 -9.97
N LEU A 313 19.38 -4.20 -10.69
CA LEU A 313 19.06 -2.77 -10.52
C LEU A 313 17.66 -2.39 -11.04
N THR A 314 17.09 -3.20 -11.94
CA THR A 314 15.80 -2.91 -12.59
C THR A 314 14.62 -3.60 -11.90
N ALA A 315 14.77 -4.87 -11.55
CA ALA A 315 13.70 -5.74 -11.04
C ALA A 315 14.03 -6.40 -9.69
N GLY A 316 15.13 -5.98 -9.05
CA GLY A 316 15.56 -6.53 -7.78
C GLY A 316 15.86 -8.02 -7.85
N ARG A 317 15.27 -8.78 -6.94
CA ARG A 317 15.39 -10.24 -6.90
C ARG A 317 14.60 -10.97 -7.99
N GLY A 318 13.75 -10.28 -8.74
CA GLY A 318 12.88 -10.89 -9.75
C GLY A 318 11.41 -10.69 -9.42
N LEU A 319 10.54 -11.45 -10.08
CA LEU A 319 9.09 -11.38 -9.86
C LEU A 319 8.71 -12.12 -8.57
N VAL A 320 7.80 -11.53 -7.78
CA VAL A 320 7.26 -12.16 -6.57
C VAL A 320 6.65 -13.53 -6.87
N ASP A 321 7.03 -14.55 -6.10
CA ASP A 321 6.46 -15.90 -6.13
C ASP A 321 5.97 -16.28 -4.72
N VAL A 322 4.66 -16.20 -4.53
CA VAL A 322 4.01 -16.47 -3.24
C VAL A 322 4.05 -17.96 -2.90
N SER A 323 3.82 -18.84 -3.88
CA SER A 323 3.86 -20.28 -3.68
C SER A 323 5.25 -20.76 -3.31
N GLY A 324 6.27 -20.35 -4.07
CA GLY A 324 7.66 -20.67 -3.77
C GLY A 324 8.08 -20.11 -2.42
N ALA A 325 7.64 -18.90 -2.05
CA ALA A 325 7.91 -18.33 -0.74
C ALA A 325 7.30 -19.16 0.41
N TRP A 326 6.08 -19.68 0.23
CA TRP A 326 5.45 -20.57 1.21
C TRP A 326 6.20 -21.91 1.32
N ASP A 327 6.51 -22.54 0.20
CA ASP A 327 7.27 -23.80 0.18
C ASP A 327 8.64 -23.64 0.83
N TYR A 328 9.30 -22.50 0.62
CA TYR A 328 10.55 -22.15 1.30
C TYR A 328 10.37 -22.03 2.83
N LEU A 329 9.29 -21.40 3.28
CA LEU A 329 8.99 -21.25 4.71
C LEU A 329 8.75 -22.60 5.38
N VAL A 330 7.95 -23.48 4.76
CA VAL A 330 7.66 -24.82 5.27
C VAL A 330 8.91 -25.69 5.27
N SER A 331 9.67 -25.69 4.16
CA SER A 331 10.88 -26.52 4.03
C SER A 331 11.98 -26.12 5.03
N ASN A 332 11.97 -24.87 5.51
CA ASN A 332 12.93 -24.34 6.46
C ASN A 332 12.33 -24.10 7.86
N GLU A 333 11.15 -24.65 8.16
CA GLU A 333 10.51 -24.46 9.48
C GLU A 333 11.40 -24.95 10.64
N ALA A 334 12.03 -26.11 10.46
CA ALA A 334 12.93 -26.71 11.45
C ALA A 334 14.37 -26.20 11.36
N ALA A 335 14.68 -25.34 10.38
CA ALA A 335 16.03 -24.82 10.20
C ALA A 335 16.33 -23.78 11.29
N ASP A 336 17.49 -23.89 11.94
CA ASP A 336 17.96 -22.93 12.95
C ASP A 336 18.51 -21.66 12.28
N VAL A 337 17.66 -20.98 11.50
CA VAL A 337 18.01 -19.70 10.87
C VAL A 337 17.33 -18.59 11.66
N PRO A 338 18.09 -17.72 12.33
CA PRO A 338 17.51 -16.67 13.15
C PRO A 338 16.69 -15.70 12.29
N ASP A 339 15.59 -15.22 12.85
CA ASP A 339 14.76 -14.18 12.26
C ASP A 339 15.31 -12.80 12.60
N VAL A 340 16.51 -12.51 12.07
CA VAL A 340 17.26 -11.29 12.34
C VAL A 340 17.44 -10.47 11.07
N ARG A 341 17.52 -9.16 11.25
CA ARG A 341 17.95 -8.23 10.21
C ARG A 341 19.46 -8.06 10.28
N TYR A 342 20.13 -8.22 9.14
CA TYR A 342 21.53 -7.86 9.00
C TYR A 342 21.61 -6.40 8.53
N GLU A 343 22.19 -5.54 9.36
CA GLU A 343 22.48 -4.16 9.00
C GLU A 343 23.86 -4.12 8.33
N VAL A 344 23.89 -3.68 7.07
CA VAL A 344 25.11 -3.54 6.28
C VAL A 344 25.29 -2.07 5.98
N SER A 345 26.38 -1.49 6.45
CA SER A 345 26.74 -0.09 6.23
C SER A 345 28.11 0.01 5.56
N VAL A 346 28.22 0.83 4.52
CA VAL A 346 29.51 1.13 3.88
C VAL A 346 29.95 2.52 4.32
N SER A 347 31.09 2.60 5.03
CA SER A 347 31.68 3.88 5.41
C SER A 347 32.65 4.34 4.31
N TYR A 348 32.38 5.49 3.69
CA TYR A 348 33.37 6.14 2.83
C TYR A 348 34.44 6.80 3.69
N SER A 349 35.66 6.27 3.69
CA SER A 349 36.80 7.05 4.15
C SER A 349 37.10 8.11 3.09
N ASN A 350 36.83 9.37 3.40
CA ASN A 350 37.33 10.48 2.60
C ASN A 350 38.87 10.50 2.70
N SER A 351 39.56 9.71 1.88
CA SER A 351 40.95 9.97 1.54
C SER A 351 40.94 11.19 0.60
N ARG A 352 40.92 12.38 1.21
CA ARG A 352 41.35 13.62 0.55
C ARG A 352 42.87 13.63 0.43
#